data_AF-A0A368ND22-F1
#
_entry.id   AF-A0A368ND22-F1
#
_cell.length_a   1.000
_cell.length_b   1.000
_cell.length_c   1.000
_cell.angle_alpha   90.00
_cell.angle_beta   90.00
_cell.angle_gamma   90.00
#
_symmetry.space_group_name_H-M   'P 1'
#
loop_
_entity.id
_entity.type
_entity.pdbx_description
1 polymer ?
#
loop_
_entity_poly.entity_id
_entity_poly.type
_entity_poly.pdbx_seq_one_letter_code
_entity_poly.pdbx_strand_id
1 'polypeptide(L)'
;MPAPSPLDHVVPTDADYPDGVYRVVGTGDGTVTLLRVTDAAGRRAHTGELVSVDADTLDEFTTVDPPTTDRSLGTVVASSLATGYWSVRAFGGELRAHPRPTVVAVATALVGAVGDATTSLPGILAGGLLFAGCLALAYVGGGRLSTR
;
A
#
# COMPACT_ATOMS: atom_id res chain seq x y z
N MET A 1 -35.86 11.23 -12.81
CA MET A 1 -34.50 11.32 -12.23
C MET A 1 -33.49 11.09 -13.34
N PRO A 2 -32.32 11.75 -13.36
CA PRO A 2 -31.28 11.41 -14.35
C PRO A 2 -30.87 9.94 -14.19
N ALA A 3 -30.60 9.26 -15.30
CA ALA A 3 -30.14 7.87 -15.28
C ALA A 3 -28.78 7.78 -14.55
N PRO A 4 -28.56 6.73 -13.74
CA PRO A 4 -27.32 6.55 -13.00
C PRO A 4 -26.14 6.39 -13.97
N SER A 5 -25.06 7.11 -13.71
CA SER A 5 -23.83 7.02 -14.48
C SER A 5 -22.78 6.17 -13.74
N PRO A 6 -21.93 5.42 -14.46
CA PRO A 6 -20.79 4.78 -13.85
C PRO A 6 -19.96 5.79 -13.06
N LEU A 7 -19.50 5.39 -11.87
CA LEU A 7 -18.80 6.20 -10.85
C LEU A 7 -19.69 7.04 -9.93
N ASP A 8 -21.01 7.07 -10.14
CA ASP A 8 -21.92 7.67 -9.15
C ASP A 8 -21.88 6.87 -7.84
N HIS A 9 -22.02 7.59 -6.73
CA HIS A 9 -22.06 7.01 -5.40
C HIS A 9 -23.48 7.10 -4.85
N VAL A 10 -23.96 6.00 -4.29
CA VAL A 10 -25.32 5.87 -3.79
C VAL A 10 -25.35 5.22 -2.42
N VAL A 11 -26.33 5.57 -1.60
CA VAL A 11 -26.56 5.00 -0.26
C VAL A 11 -27.99 4.47 -0.20
N PRO A 12 -28.23 3.25 0.31
CA PRO A 12 -29.57 2.71 0.48
C PRO A 12 -30.34 3.57 1.50
N THR A 13 -31.59 3.90 1.17
CA THR A 13 -32.46 4.73 2.03
C THR A 13 -33.41 3.86 2.84
N ASP A 14 -33.95 2.80 2.24
CA ASP A 14 -34.91 1.85 2.85
C ASP A 14 -34.75 0.41 2.31
N ALA A 15 -33.66 0.14 1.60
CA ALA A 15 -33.46 -1.14 0.92
C ALA A 15 -32.75 -2.17 1.84
N ASP A 16 -33.08 -3.45 1.69
CA ASP A 16 -32.51 -4.60 2.45
C ASP A 16 -31.04 -4.89 2.09
N TYR A 17 -30.21 -3.86 2.00
CA TYR A 17 -28.78 -3.96 1.70
C TYR A 17 -27.94 -3.54 2.91
N PRO A 18 -26.73 -4.10 3.07
CA PRO A 18 -25.83 -3.69 4.13
C PRO A 18 -25.54 -2.19 4.12
N ASP A 19 -25.48 -1.58 5.30
CA ASP A 19 -25.14 -0.16 5.45
C ASP A 19 -23.80 0.17 4.78
N GLY A 20 -23.76 1.26 4.02
CA GLY A 20 -22.55 1.78 3.40
C GLY A 20 -22.80 2.51 2.08
N VAL A 21 -21.74 3.12 1.55
CA VAL A 21 -21.74 3.77 0.24
C VAL A 21 -21.41 2.76 -0.83
N TYR A 22 -22.18 2.77 -1.90
CA TYR A 22 -22.02 1.95 -3.08
C TYR A 22 -21.60 2.81 -4.27
N ARG A 23 -20.72 2.29 -5.12
CA ARG A 23 -20.32 2.94 -6.38
C ARG A 23 -20.92 2.17 -7.55
N VAL A 24 -21.57 2.87 -8.46
CA VAL A 24 -22.03 2.30 -9.73
C VAL A 24 -20.82 1.89 -10.56
N VAL A 25 -20.68 0.60 -10.86
CA VAL A 25 -19.58 0.05 -11.68
C VAL A 25 -20.03 -0.38 -13.06
N GLY A 26 -21.34 -0.51 -13.28
CA GLY A 26 -21.90 -0.81 -14.59
C GLY A 26 -23.42 -0.66 -14.60
N THR A 27 -23.94 -0.34 -15.78
CA THR A 27 -25.38 -0.28 -16.08
C THR A 27 -25.63 -1.11 -17.34
N GLY A 28 -26.64 -1.99 -17.32
CA GLY A 28 -26.93 -2.89 -18.44
C GLY A 28 -28.21 -3.70 -18.24
N ASP A 29 -28.94 -3.96 -19.32
CA ASP A 29 -30.14 -4.83 -19.36
C ASP A 29 -31.19 -4.54 -18.26
N GLY A 30 -31.40 -3.28 -17.90
CA GLY A 30 -32.34 -2.88 -16.85
C GLY A 30 -31.83 -3.11 -15.43
N THR A 31 -30.56 -3.46 -15.27
CA THR A 31 -29.89 -3.67 -13.98
C THR A 31 -28.70 -2.73 -13.79
N VAL A 32 -28.39 -2.42 -12.55
CA VAL A 32 -27.27 -1.58 -12.13
C VAL A 32 -26.40 -2.40 -11.18
N THR A 33 -25.11 -2.50 -11.50
CA THR A 33 -24.14 -3.18 -10.64
C THR A 33 -23.47 -2.17 -9.73
N LEU A 34 -23.59 -2.40 -8.43
CA LEU A 34 -23.10 -1.58 -7.34
C LEU A 34 -21.96 -2.29 -6.63
N LEU A 35 -20.85 -1.58 -6.41
CA LEU A 35 -19.75 -2.04 -5.56
C LEU A 35 -19.81 -1.32 -4.23
N ARG A 36 -19.92 -2.05 -3.12
CA ARG A 36 -19.81 -1.43 -1.81
C ARG A 36 -18.38 -0.95 -1.58
N VAL A 37 -18.20 0.34 -1.30
CA VAL A 37 -16.88 0.98 -1.14
C VAL A 37 -16.58 1.42 0.30
N THR A 38 -17.56 1.33 1.21
CA THR A 38 -17.36 1.58 2.64
C THR A 38 -17.87 0.45 3.52
N ASP A 39 -17.37 0.36 4.74
CA ASP A 39 -17.97 -0.44 5.81
C ASP A 39 -19.21 0.25 6.41
N ALA A 40 -19.88 -0.42 7.36
CA ALA A 40 -21.05 0.12 8.07
C ALA A 40 -20.73 1.37 8.91
N ALA A 41 -19.45 1.64 9.18
CA ALA A 41 -19.00 2.86 9.87
C ALA A 41 -18.66 3.99 8.89
N GLY A 42 -18.93 3.82 7.58
CA GLY A 42 -18.66 4.82 6.55
C GLY A 42 -17.20 4.89 6.09
N ARG A 43 -16.32 4.00 6.58
CA ARG A 43 -14.88 4.02 6.25
C ARG A 43 -14.64 3.26 4.96
N ARG A 44 -13.73 3.75 4.11
CA ARG A 44 -13.34 3.04 2.88
C ARG A 44 -12.91 1.60 3.19
N ALA A 45 -13.57 0.65 2.53
CA ALA A 45 -13.31 -0.77 2.68
C ALA A 45 -13.20 -1.41 1.29
N HIS A 46 -12.17 -2.23 1.09
CA HIS A 46 -12.06 -3.09 -0.09
C HIS A 46 -12.89 -4.36 0.13
N THR A 47 -14.22 -4.23 0.23
CA THR A 47 -15.11 -5.36 0.51
C THR A 47 -15.16 -6.34 -0.67
N GLY A 48 -15.03 -5.84 -1.90
CA GLY A 48 -15.25 -6.63 -3.11
C GLY A 48 -16.71 -7.08 -3.27
N GLU A 49 -17.61 -6.52 -2.47
CA GLU A 49 -19.02 -6.89 -2.43
C GLU A 49 -19.77 -6.19 -3.56
N LEU A 50 -20.23 -6.98 -4.52
CA LEU A 50 -21.02 -6.54 -5.66
C LEU A 50 -22.49 -6.86 -5.42
N VAL A 51 -23.34 -5.87 -5.62
CA VAL A 51 -24.79 -6.00 -5.55
C VAL A 51 -25.35 -5.60 -6.91
N SER A 52 -26.15 -6.46 -7.51
CA SER A 52 -26.91 -6.11 -8.72
C SER A 52 -28.32 -5.74 -8.28
N VAL A 53 -28.75 -4.54 -8.63
CA VAL A 53 -30.11 -4.04 -8.35
C VAL A 53 -30.82 -3.78 -9.67
N ASP A 54 -32.13 -4.00 -9.70
CA ASP A 54 -32.94 -3.55 -10.82
C ASP A 54 -32.92 -2.01 -10.87
N ALA A 55 -32.96 -1.45 -12.09
CA ALA A 55 -32.93 0.00 -12.27
C ALA A 55 -34.10 0.70 -11.56
N ASP A 56 -35.24 0.02 -11.44
CA ASP A 56 -36.43 0.52 -10.74
C ASP A 56 -36.22 0.53 -9.20
N THR A 57 -35.45 -0.41 -8.65
CA THR A 57 -35.10 -0.45 -7.22
C THR A 57 -34.04 0.59 -6.86
N LEU A 58 -33.33 1.16 -7.83
CA LEU A 58 -32.36 2.21 -7.58
C LEU A 58 -33.01 3.51 -7.04
N ASP A 59 -34.32 3.70 -7.24
CA ASP A 59 -35.06 4.82 -6.64
C ASP A 59 -35.07 4.77 -5.09
N GLU A 60 -34.79 3.60 -4.50
CA GLU A 60 -34.60 3.44 -3.04
C GLU A 60 -33.19 3.85 -2.57
N PHE A 61 -32.33 4.29 -3.49
CA PHE A 61 -31.00 4.76 -3.21
C PHE A 61 -30.87 6.26 -3.47
N THR A 62 -30.20 6.95 -2.56
CA THR A 62 -29.91 8.38 -2.70
C THR A 62 -28.48 8.57 -3.21
N THR A 63 -28.31 9.39 -4.25
CA THR A 63 -26.99 9.82 -4.73
C THR A 63 -26.28 10.64 -3.67
N VAL A 64 -25.03 10.30 -3.36
CA VAL A 64 -24.18 11.00 -2.40
C VAL A 64 -22.86 11.41 -3.04
N ASP A 65 -22.20 12.39 -2.43
CA ASP A 65 -20.84 12.74 -2.80
C ASP A 65 -19.88 11.56 -2.55
N PRO A 66 -18.78 11.45 -3.34
CA PRO A 66 -17.79 10.41 -3.15
C PRO A 66 -17.25 10.39 -1.72
N PRO A 67 -17.11 9.21 -1.08
CA PRO A 67 -16.63 9.12 0.28
C PRO A 67 -15.20 9.67 0.35
N THR A 68 -15.02 10.73 1.13
CA THR A 68 -13.71 11.32 1.37
C THR A 68 -12.84 10.33 2.16
N THR A 69 -11.54 10.33 1.90
CA THR A 69 -10.63 9.47 2.64
C THR A 69 -10.51 10.00 4.06
N ASP A 70 -11.07 9.28 5.04
CA ASP A 70 -10.86 9.56 6.45
C ASP A 70 -9.36 9.50 6.76
N ARG A 71 -8.72 10.67 6.81
CA ARG A 71 -7.34 10.82 7.29
C ARG A 71 -7.33 10.77 8.81
N SER A 72 -7.79 9.68 9.40
CA SER A 72 -7.63 9.49 10.83
C SER A 72 -6.13 9.29 11.12
N LEU A 73 -5.61 9.97 12.15
CA LEU A 73 -4.20 9.87 12.53
C LEU A 73 -3.79 8.42 12.86
N GLY A 74 -4.72 7.63 13.42
CA GLY A 74 -4.52 6.21 13.68
C GLY A 74 -4.28 5.40 12.41
N THR A 75 -5.03 5.66 11.35
CA THR A 75 -4.84 5.01 10.04
C THR A 75 -3.49 5.38 9.42
N VAL A 76 -3.03 6.62 9.60
CA VAL A 76 -1.70 7.07 9.13
C VAL A 76 -0.57 6.33 9.85
N VAL A 77 -0.66 6.20 11.18
CA VAL A 77 0.34 5.47 11.98
C VAL A 77 0.35 3.98 11.63
N ALA A 78 -0.82 3.34 11.56
CA ALA A 78 -0.93 1.92 11.19
C ALA A 78 -0.40 1.68 9.77
N SER A 79 -0.72 2.56 8.82
CA SER A 79 -0.21 2.48 7.44
C SER A 79 1.30 2.70 7.36
N SER A 80 1.86 3.56 8.23
CA SER A 80 3.31 3.79 8.31
C SER A 80 4.04 2.55 8.83
N LEU A 81 3.49 1.87 9.85
CA LEU A 81 4.04 0.62 10.36
C LEU A 81 3.97 -0.51 9.33
N ALA A 82 2.82 -0.65 8.66
CA ALA A 82 2.66 -1.62 7.58
C ALA A 82 3.65 -1.34 6.43
N THR A 83 3.76 -0.08 6.01
CA THR A 83 4.72 0.34 4.97
C THR A 83 6.15 0.05 5.39
N GLY A 84 6.51 0.31 6.65
CA GLY A 84 7.83 -0.01 7.20
C GLY A 84 8.11 -1.51 7.17
N TYR A 85 7.16 -2.34 7.63
CA TYR A 85 7.28 -3.79 7.59
C TYR A 85 7.48 -4.31 6.16
N TRP A 86 6.65 -3.87 5.22
CA TRP A 86 6.75 -4.30 3.81
C TRP A 86 8.05 -3.82 3.18
N SER A 87 8.53 -2.62 3.52
CA SER A 87 9.82 -2.10 3.05
C SER A 87 10.98 -2.96 3.56
N VAL A 88 11.02 -3.29 4.85
CA VAL A 88 12.05 -4.18 5.44
C VAL A 88 11.99 -5.57 4.82
N ARG A 89 10.79 -6.11 4.63
CA ARG A 89 10.58 -7.42 4.02
C ARG A 89 11.07 -7.44 2.57
N ALA A 90 10.71 -6.43 1.76
CA ALA A 90 11.15 -6.30 0.38
C ALA A 90 12.68 -6.14 0.29
N PHE A 91 13.26 -5.27 1.12
CA PHE A 91 14.71 -5.07 1.23
C PHE A 91 15.44 -6.38 1.55
N GLY A 92 14.94 -7.15 2.53
CA GLY A 92 15.51 -8.45 2.86
C GLY A 92 15.28 -9.53 1.80
N GLY A 93 14.22 -9.42 1.00
CA GLY A 93 14.02 -10.25 -0.20
C GLY A 93 15.07 -9.95 -1.27
N GLU A 94 15.32 -8.67 -1.51
CA GLU A 94 16.25 -8.19 -2.52
C GLU A 94 17.71 -8.56 -2.22
N LEU A 95 18.11 -8.44 -0.94
CA LEU A 95 19.42 -8.91 -0.47
C LEU A 95 19.61 -10.42 -0.65
N ARG A 96 18.55 -11.22 -0.43
CA ARG A 96 18.60 -12.67 -0.66
C ARG A 96 18.66 -13.02 -2.15
N ALA A 97 18.01 -12.24 -3.00
CA ALA A 97 18.06 -12.42 -4.45
C ALA A 97 19.46 -12.11 -5.03
N HIS A 98 20.24 -11.25 -4.37
CA HIS A 98 21.56 -10.81 -4.82
C HIS A 98 22.68 -11.19 -3.84
N PRO A 99 22.95 -12.50 -3.61
CA PRO A 99 23.83 -12.95 -2.54
C PRO A 99 25.28 -12.50 -2.71
N ARG A 100 25.80 -12.49 -3.96
CA ARG A 100 27.19 -12.08 -4.24
C ARG A 100 27.46 -10.61 -3.86
N PRO A 101 26.73 -9.61 -4.39
CA PRO A 101 26.97 -8.21 -4.03
C PRO A 101 26.61 -7.94 -2.56
N THR A 102 25.60 -8.61 -1.99
CA THR A 102 25.30 -8.51 -0.55
C THR A 102 26.47 -8.95 0.31
N VAL A 103 27.07 -10.10 0.04
CA VAL A 103 28.23 -10.59 0.81
C VAL A 103 29.40 -9.60 0.72
N VAL A 104 29.69 -9.05 -0.46
CA VAL A 104 30.73 -8.02 -0.63
C VAL A 104 30.42 -6.78 0.19
N ALA A 105 29.18 -6.29 0.16
CA ALA A 105 28.77 -5.10 0.90
C ALA A 105 28.84 -5.32 2.42
N VAL A 106 28.38 -6.48 2.91
CA VAL A 106 28.49 -6.89 4.32
C VAL A 106 29.94 -6.99 4.75
N ALA A 107 30.78 -7.69 3.98
CA ALA A 107 32.20 -7.84 4.30
C ALA A 107 32.91 -6.48 4.37
N THR A 108 32.62 -5.59 3.42
CA THR A 108 33.17 -4.23 3.40
C THR A 108 32.74 -3.44 4.65
N ALA A 109 31.46 -3.50 5.03
CA ALA A 109 30.95 -2.84 6.23
C ALA A 109 31.59 -3.41 7.52
N LEU A 110 31.75 -4.73 7.60
CA LEU A 110 32.37 -5.41 8.75
C LEU A 110 33.85 -5.05 8.88
N VAL A 111 34.60 -4.97 7.78
CA VAL A 111 36.00 -4.52 7.80
C VAL A 111 36.09 -3.08 8.30
N GLY A 112 35.19 -2.19 7.88
CA GLY A 112 35.12 -0.83 8.40
C GLY A 112 34.80 -0.78 9.90
N ALA A 113 33.77 -1.51 10.35
CA ALA A 113 33.35 -1.53 11.75
C ALA A 113 34.39 -2.14 12.69
N VAL A 114 34.99 -3.27 12.31
CA VAL A 114 35.99 -3.98 13.12
C VAL A 114 37.36 -3.29 13.04
N GLY A 115 37.70 -2.73 11.87
CA GLY A 115 38.96 -2.02 11.66
C GLY A 115 39.10 -0.79 12.54
N ASP A 116 38.00 -0.06 12.74
CA ASP A 116 37.94 1.06 13.70
C ASP A 116 38.06 0.57 15.14
N ALA A 117 37.28 -0.46 15.50
CA ALA A 117 37.24 -1.01 16.85
C ALA A 117 38.56 -1.67 17.32
N THR A 118 39.39 -2.14 16.40
CA THR A 118 40.67 -2.82 16.69
C THR A 118 41.91 -1.94 16.46
N THR A 119 41.74 -0.65 16.10
CA THR A 119 42.83 0.30 15.75
C THR A 119 43.76 -0.22 14.63
N SER A 120 43.32 -1.25 13.88
CA SER A 120 44.13 -1.85 12.81
C SER A 120 44.14 -1.00 11.55
N LEU A 121 43.21 -0.05 11.43
CA LEU A 121 43.10 0.89 10.32
C LEU A 121 43.06 2.35 10.82
N PRO A 122 43.57 3.32 10.05
CA PRO A 122 43.29 4.73 10.24
C PRO A 122 41.77 4.98 10.25
N GLY A 123 41.25 5.76 11.20
CA GLY A 123 39.80 5.98 11.36
C GLY A 123 39.09 6.50 10.10
N ILE A 124 39.78 7.27 9.25
CA ILE A 124 39.24 7.73 7.96
C ILE A 124 38.98 6.55 7.00
N LEU A 125 39.90 5.58 6.95
CA LEU A 125 39.73 4.40 6.09
C LEU A 125 38.66 3.47 6.65
N ALA A 126 38.65 3.26 7.97
CA ALA A 126 37.65 2.43 8.63
C ALA A 126 36.24 3.02 8.46
N GLY A 127 36.07 4.33 8.71
CA GLY A 127 34.83 5.05 8.47
C GLY A 127 34.41 5.06 7.00
N GLY A 128 35.35 5.24 6.07
CA GLY A 128 35.10 5.19 4.64
C GLY A 128 34.60 3.82 4.16
N LEU A 129 35.20 2.73 4.66
CA LEU A 129 34.79 1.35 4.38
C LEU A 129 33.41 1.05 4.97
N LEU A 130 33.15 1.48 6.21
CA LEU A 130 31.85 1.33 6.84
C LEU A 130 30.76 2.06 6.03
N PHE A 131 31.02 3.31 5.67
CA PHE A 131 30.10 4.11 4.87
C PHE A 131 29.85 3.48 3.49
N ALA A 132 30.91 3.07 2.79
CA ALA A 132 30.81 2.41 1.49
C ALA A 132 30.04 1.09 1.56
N GLY A 133 30.26 0.27 2.59
CA GLY A 133 29.53 -0.98 2.81
C GLY A 133 28.04 -0.75 3.08
N CYS A 134 27.70 0.22 3.93
CA CYS A 134 26.31 0.63 4.18
C CYS A 134 25.64 1.17 2.91
N LEU A 135 26.33 2.00 2.14
CA LEU A 135 25.83 2.55 0.88
C LEU A 135 25.58 1.44 -0.16
N ALA A 136 26.49 0.48 -0.26
CA ALA A 136 26.34 -0.68 -1.13
C ALA A 136 25.16 -1.57 -0.69
N LEU A 137 24.96 -1.79 0.61
CA LEU A 137 23.79 -2.51 1.12
C LEU A 137 22.47 -1.79 0.79
N ALA A 138 22.43 -0.47 0.94
CA ALA A 138 21.28 0.35 0.57
C ALA A 138 21.01 0.27 -0.94
N TYR A 139 22.06 0.26 -1.77
CA TYR A 139 21.94 0.13 -3.22
C TYR A 139 21.38 -1.24 -3.64
N VAL A 140 21.93 -2.33 -3.08
CA VAL A 140 21.47 -3.70 -3.37
C VAL A 140 20.04 -3.89 -2.88
N GLY A 141 19.77 -3.65 -1.60
CA GLY A 141 18.46 -3.89 -1.02
C GLY A 141 17.37 -2.92 -1.49
N GLY A 142 17.76 -1.78 -2.09
CA GLY A 142 16.85 -0.85 -2.75
C GLY A 142 16.39 -1.27 -4.15
N GLY A 143 16.77 -2.46 -4.63
CA GLY A 143 16.32 -3.01 -5.92
C GLY A 143 16.97 -2.38 -7.15
N ARG A 144 18.04 -1.61 -6.97
CA ARG A 144 18.73 -0.94 -8.10
C ARG A 144 19.48 -1.90 -9.02
N LEU A 145 19.68 -3.16 -8.62
CA LEU A 145 20.23 -4.23 -9.44
C LEU A 145 19.17 -4.99 -10.26
N SER A 146 17.90 -4.85 -9.90
CA SER A 146 16.76 -5.56 -10.49
C SER A 146 16.10 -4.82 -11.65
N THR A 147 16.76 -3.83 -12.26
CA THR A 147 16.25 -3.20 -13.49
C THR A 147 16.24 -4.19 -14.65
N ARG A 148 15.14 -4.93 -14.79
CA ARG A 148 14.64 -5.59 -16.00
C ARG A 148 13.12 -5.61 -15.98
#